data_AF-A0A1T4XAL8-F1
#
_entry.id   AF-A0A1T4XAL8-F1
#
_cell.length_a   1.000
_cell.length_b   1.000
_cell.length_c   1.000
_cell.angle_alpha   90.00
_cell.angle_beta   90.00
_cell.angle_gamma   90.00
#
_symmetry.space_group_name_H-M   'P 1'
#
loop_
_entity.id
_entity.type
_entity.pdbx_description
1 polymer ?
#
loop_
_entity_poly.entity_id
_entity_poly.type
_entity_poly.pdbx_seq_one_letter_code
_entity_poly.pdbx_strand_id
1 'polypeptide(L)' 'MNEINEKLTVYYWLDGYWITDKEEAELMDSINAFGSLHQVLELPQGADIDKAVKQRLEVAA' A
#
# COMPACT_ATOMS: atom_id res chain seq x y z
N MET A 1 1.33 6.02 29.12
CA MET A 1 0.69 6.23 27.81
C MET A 1 1.52 5.45 26.80
N ASN A 2 1.15 4.21 26.52
CA ASN A 2 1.78 3.46 25.43
C ASN A 2 1.05 3.90 24.16
N GLU A 3 1.69 4.76 23.38
CA GLU A 3 1.36 4.90 21.95
C GLU A 3 1.63 3.55 21.29
N ILE A 4 0.60 2.71 21.25
CA ILE A 4 0.48 1.67 20.24
C ILE A 4 0.27 2.40 18.91
N ASN A 5 1.36 2.90 18.34
CA ASN A 5 1.43 3.23 16.92
C ASN A 5 1.39 1.90 16.16
N GLU A 6 0.23 1.25 16.14
CA GLU A 6 -0.02 0.10 15.27
C GLU A 6 0.14 0.64 13.84
N LYS A 7 1.27 0.34 13.21
CA LYS A 7 1.51 0.74 11.82
C LYS A 7 0.82 -0.29 10.93
N LEU A 8 -0.04 0.17 10.05
CA LEU A 8 -0.61 -0.61 8.98
C LEU A 8 0.34 -0.58 7.79
N THR A 9 0.75 -1.76 7.34
CA THR A 9 1.50 -1.91 6.09
C THR A 9 0.51 -2.06 4.94
N VAL A 10 0.64 -1.21 3.93
CA VAL A 10 -0.15 -1.22 2.70
C VAL A 10 0.77 -1.47 1.53
N TYR A 11 0.40 -2.42 0.68
CA TYR A 11 1.04 -2.74 -0.58
C TYR A 11 0.23 -2.10 -1.71
N TYR A 12 0.81 -1.19 -2.49
CA TYR A 12 0.07 -0.45 -3.52
C TYR A 12 0.81 -0.44 -4.87
N TRP A 13 0.06 -0.32 -5.96
CA TRP A 13 0.60 -0.25 -7.33
C TRP A 13 0.35 1.13 -7.95
N LEU A 14 1.06 1.41 -9.04
CA LEU A 14 0.95 2.66 -9.78
C LEU A 14 -0.44 2.90 -10.39
N ASP A 15 -1.21 1.84 -10.56
CA ASP A 15 -2.59 1.89 -11.05
C ASP A 15 -3.58 2.46 -10.00
N GLY A 16 -3.16 2.60 -8.74
CA GLY A 16 -4.02 3.01 -7.63
C GLY A 16 -4.63 1.86 -6.84
N TYR A 17 -4.38 0.62 -7.26
CA TYR A 17 -4.76 -0.56 -6.49
C TYR A 17 -3.90 -0.70 -5.24
N TRP A 18 -4.50 -1.20 -4.15
CA TRP A 18 -3.79 -1.43 -2.90
C TRP A 18 -4.38 -2.61 -2.13
N ILE A 19 -3.52 -3.30 -1.38
CA ILE A 19 -3.84 -4.47 -0.56
C ILE A 19 -3.06 -4.35 0.76
N THR A 20 -3.65 -4.76 1.87
CA THR A 20 -2.98 -4.83 3.18
C THR A 20 -2.40 -6.20 3.49
N ASP A 21 -2.88 -7.23 2.79
CA ASP A 21 -2.39 -8.60 2.88
C ASP A 21 -1.12 -8.79 2.03
N LYS A 22 -0.08 -9.33 2.66
CA LYS A 22 1.20 -9.55 2.00
C LYS A 22 1.15 -10.70 1.01
N GLU A 23 0.48 -11.81 1.35
CA GLU A 23 0.42 -12.99 0.49
C GLU A 23 -0.33 -12.68 -0.80
N GLU A 24 -1.42 -11.91 -0.71
CA GLU A 24 -2.12 -11.41 -1.90
C GLU A 24 -1.24 -10.47 -2.74
N ALA A 25 -0.49 -9.56 -2.11
CA ALA A 25 0.39 -8.67 -2.85
C ALA A 25 1.53 -9.42 -3.57
N GLU A 26 2.14 -10.41 -2.92
CA GLU A 26 3.15 -11.26 -3.53
C GLU A 26 2.58 -12.14 -4.65
N LEU A 27 1.33 -12.61 -4.51
CA LEU A 27 0.64 -13.34 -5.58
C LEU A 27 0.43 -12.45 -6.82
N MET A 28 -0.05 -11.22 -6.62
CA MET A 28 -0.28 -10.25 -7.70
C MET A 28 1.02 -9.90 -8.45
N ASP A 29 2.11 -9.72 -7.70
CA ASP A 29 3.44 -9.51 -8.28
C ASP A 29 3.94 -10.75 -9.04
N SER A 30 3.70 -11.95 -8.51
CA SER A 30 4.10 -13.22 -9.13
C SER A 30 3.44 -13.43 -10.50
N ILE A 31 2.17 -13.04 -10.64
CA ILE A 31 1.45 -13.07 -11.92
C ILE A 31 1.67 -11.80 -12.77
N ASN A 32 2.47 -10.85 -12.30
CA ASN A 32 2.69 -9.54 -12.91
C ASN A 32 1.37 -8.83 -13.30
N ALA A 33 0.37 -8.87 -12.41
CA ALA A 33 -1.00 -8.41 -12.69
C ALA A 33 -1.07 -6.96 -13.17
N PHE A 34 -0.19 -6.11 -12.61
CA PHE A 34 -0.19 -4.65 -12.82
C PHE A 34 1.00 -4.16 -13.65
N GLY A 35 1.84 -5.07 -14.17
CA GLY A 35 3.04 -4.70 -14.94
C GLY A 35 4.14 -4.01 -14.13
N SER A 36 4.02 -3.98 -12.80
CA SER A 36 4.95 -3.34 -11.86
C SER A 36 4.88 -4.05 -10.51
N LEU A 37 5.98 -4.00 -9.76
CA LEU A 37 6.02 -4.48 -8.38
C LEU A 37 5.23 -3.54 -7.48
N HIS A 38 4.62 -4.10 -6.43
CA HIS A 38 4.00 -3.28 -5.41
C HIS A 38 5.03 -2.40 -4.68
N GLN A 39 4.55 -1.28 -4.17
CA GLN A 39 5.27 -0.39 -3.26
C GLN A 39 4.71 -0.58 -1.85
N VAL A 40 5.56 -0.40 -0.85
CA VAL A 40 5.19 -0.54 0.56
C VAL A 40 4.96 0.83 1.17
N LEU A 41 3.83 1.00 1.84
CA LEU A 41 3.44 2.21 2.54
C LEU A 41 3.05 1.88 3.97
N GLU A 42 3.80 2.39 4.94
CA GLU A 42 3.45 2.30 6.35
C GLU A 42 2.60 3.50 6.75
N LEU A 43 1.40 3.24 7.26
CA LEU A 43 0.47 4.25 7.73
C LEU A 43 0.11 4.01 9.20
N PRO A 44 -0.23 5.04 9.98
CA PRO A 44 -0.80 4.81 11.31
C PRO A 44 -2.17 4.12 11.20
N GLN A 45 -2.50 3.27 12.16
CA GLN A 45 -3.82 2.62 12.22
C GLN A 45 -4.93 3.68 12.24
N GLY A 46 -5.92 3.52 11.36
CA GLY A 46 -6.99 4.50 11.17
C GLY A 46 -6.68 5.61 10.17
N ALA A 47 -5.51 5.61 9.54
CA ALA A 47 -5.25 6.46 8.39
C ALA A 47 -6.06 6.03 7.17
N ASP A 48 -6.42 7.01 6.35
CA ASP A 48 -7.14 6.79 5.10
C ASP A 48 -6.16 6.30 4.03
N ILE A 49 -6.17 4.99 3.78
CA ILE A 49 -5.25 4.31 2.86
C ILE A 49 -5.43 4.84 1.44
N ASP A 50 -6.69 4.94 0.99
CA ASP A 50 -7.02 5.40 -0.36
C ASP A 50 -6.45 6.80 -0.61
N LYS A 51 -6.67 7.72 0.33
CA LYS A 51 -6.10 9.07 0.26
C LYS A 51 -4.57 9.04 0.28
N ALA A 52 -3.95 8.23 1.14
CA ALA A 52 -2.50 8.17 1.25
C ALA A 52 -1.84 7.59 -0.01
N VAL A 53 -2.42 6.52 -0.57
CA VAL A 53 -1.98 5.92 -1.85
C VAL A 53 -2.13 6.93 -2.97
N LYS A 54 -3.28 7.59 -3.11
CA LYS A 54 -3.48 8.65 -4.12
C LYS A 54 -2.45 9.77 -4.00
N GLN A 55 -2.19 10.27 -2.79
CA GLN A 55 -1.17 11.30 -2.56
C GLN A 55 0.23 10.83 -2.98
N ARG A 56 0.59 9.57 -2.73
CA ARG A 56 1.87 9.02 -3.18
C ARG A 56 1.97 8.93 -4.71
N LEU A 57 0.87 8.58 -5.36
CA LEU A 57 0.79 8.50 -6.82
C LEU A 57 0.82 9.88 -7.48
N GLU A 58 0.16 10.88 -6.90
CA GLU A 58 0.20 12.27 -7.38
C GLU A 58 1.60 12.89 -7.29
N VAL A 59 2.40 12.53 -6.28
CA VAL A 59 3.78 13.02 -6.14
C VAL A 59 4.76 12.29 -7.07
N ALA A 60 4.39 11.11 -7.56
CA ALA A 60 5.22 10.30 -8.46
C ALA A 60 4.99 10.61 -9.97
N ALA A 61 4.02 11.48 -10.29
CA ALA A 61 3.68 11.92 -11.64
C ALA A 61 4.40 13.23 -12.03
#